data_AF-A0A3D5E9X0-F1
#
_entry.id   AF-A0A3D5E9X0-F1
#
_cell.length_a   1.000
_cell.length_b   1.000
_cell.length_c   1.000
_cell.angle_alpha   90.00
_cell.angle_beta   90.00
_cell.angle_gamma   90.00
#
_symmetry.space_group_name_H-M   'P 1'
#
loop_
_entity.id
_entity.type
_entity.pdbx_description
1 polymer ?
#
loop_
_entity_poly.entity_id
_entity_poly.type
_entity_poly.pdbx_seq_one_letter_code
_entity_poly.pdbx_strand_id
1 'polypeptide(L)'
;MTALEPPPSPESLTDIERALLGVLCVGLPPARAAGNNTFRIDYVTAKVLSLLDGETNRHLANGRVTVAFQNQLKKTITSLSEAGILAEQPPDLPAAPGGYEEGLLIDLVEPDAHPTVLDRHLAQECMEALFQVKDVYPYLMERYSTSGEIWRRLRAEGYGQ
;
A
#
# COMPACT_ATOMS: atom_id res chain seq x y z
N MET A 1 35.43 -0.76 -12.72
CA MET A 1 34.72 -0.05 -11.63
C MET A 1 33.45 0.51 -12.24
N THR A 2 32.37 -0.25 -12.16
CA THR A 2 31.05 0.22 -12.62
C THR A 2 30.61 1.30 -11.64
N ALA A 3 30.25 2.48 -12.12
CA ALA A 3 29.68 3.52 -11.27
C ALA A 3 28.44 2.91 -10.59
N LEU A 4 28.42 2.90 -9.26
CA LEU A 4 27.21 2.60 -8.51
C LEU A 4 26.19 3.67 -8.88
N GLU A 5 25.07 3.26 -9.46
CA GLU A 5 23.94 4.17 -9.67
C GLU A 5 23.57 4.79 -8.31
N PRO A 6 23.21 6.09 -8.29
CA PRO A 6 22.78 6.73 -7.06
C PRO A 6 21.57 5.96 -6.49
N PRO A 7 21.46 5.87 -5.15
CA PRO A 7 20.31 5.22 -4.54
C PRO A 7 19.00 5.87 -5.03
N PRO A 8 17.93 5.08 -5.18
CA PRO A 8 16.64 5.61 -5.60
C PRO A 8 16.16 6.70 -4.64
N SER A 9 15.53 7.73 -5.21
CA SER A 9 14.88 8.84 -4.52
C SER A 9 13.42 8.96 -5.00
N PRO A 10 12.52 9.61 -4.24
CA PRO A 10 11.12 9.76 -4.67
C PRO A 10 10.95 10.39 -6.06
N GLU A 11 11.86 11.28 -6.46
CA GLU A 11 11.86 11.95 -7.77
C GLU A 11 12.29 11.04 -8.92
N SER A 12 13.03 9.97 -8.61
CA SER A 12 13.44 8.96 -9.60
C SER A 12 12.37 7.91 -9.89
N LEU A 13 11.32 7.86 -9.06
CA LEU A 13 10.22 6.90 -9.18
C LEU A 13 9.09 7.43 -10.06
N THR A 14 8.35 6.53 -10.69
CA THR A 14 7.07 6.85 -11.32
C THR A 14 6.01 7.23 -10.27
N ASP A 15 4.95 7.92 -10.69
CA ASP A 15 3.88 8.33 -9.78
C ASP A 15 3.21 7.15 -9.06
N ILE A 16 3.02 6.03 -9.74
CA ILE A 16 2.42 4.83 -9.14
C ILE A 16 3.35 4.15 -8.14
N GLU A 17 4.67 4.12 -8.39
CA GLU A 17 5.66 3.58 -7.45
C GLU A 17 5.71 4.42 -6.18
N ARG A 18 5.82 5.75 -6.34
CA ARG A 18 5.81 6.71 -5.23
C ARG A 18 4.50 6.63 -4.43
N ALA A 19 3.36 6.57 -5.11
CA ALA A 19 2.07 6.41 -4.45
C ALA A 19 1.98 5.10 -3.66
N LEU A 20 2.38 3.97 -4.26
CA LEU A 20 2.35 2.66 -3.62
C LEU A 20 3.26 2.62 -2.38
N LEU A 21 4.52 3.05 -2.50
CA LEU A 21 5.47 3.05 -1.39
C LEU A 21 5.00 3.96 -0.25
N GLY A 22 4.51 5.15 -0.58
CA GLY A 22 3.97 6.06 0.42
C GLY A 22 2.74 5.47 1.14
N VAL A 23 1.81 4.84 0.41
CA VAL A 23 0.63 4.18 1.00
C VAL A 23 1.02 3.01 1.90
N LEU A 24 1.98 2.17 1.48
CA LEU A 24 2.48 1.07 2.32
C LEU A 24 3.13 1.59 3.61
N CYS A 25 3.87 2.71 3.53
CA CYS A 25 4.50 3.34 4.68
C CYS A 25 3.50 3.88 5.71
N VAL A 26 2.25 4.20 5.32
CA VAL A 26 1.20 4.62 6.25
C VAL A 26 0.85 3.52 7.27
N GLY A 27 1.10 2.24 6.94
CA GLY A 27 0.86 1.13 7.87
C GLY A 27 -0.62 0.78 8.05
N LEU A 28 -1.37 0.77 6.95
CA LEU A 28 -2.79 0.40 6.96
C LEU A 28 -2.99 -1.08 7.34
N PRO A 29 -4.02 -1.41 8.13
CA PRO A 29 -4.39 -2.79 8.40
C PRO A 29 -4.85 -3.50 7.12
N PRO A 30 -4.66 -4.82 7.01
CA PRO A 30 -5.27 -5.61 5.95
C PRO A 30 -6.78 -5.36 5.89
N ALA A 31 -7.32 -5.22 4.68
CA ALA A 31 -8.71 -4.81 4.50
C ALA A 31 -9.72 -5.77 5.14
N ARG A 32 -9.39 -7.06 5.19
CA ARG A 32 -10.19 -8.07 5.89
C ARG A 32 -10.25 -7.82 7.39
N ALA A 33 -9.10 -7.56 8.02
CA ALA A 33 -9.03 -7.27 9.45
C ALA A 33 -9.77 -5.96 9.80
N ALA A 34 -9.77 -5.01 8.86
CA ALA A 34 -10.59 -3.80 8.92
C ALA A 34 -12.09 -4.05 8.69
N GLY A 35 -12.48 -5.16 8.06
CA GLY A 35 -13.84 -5.42 7.60
C GLY A 35 -14.32 -4.43 6.51
N ASN A 36 -13.38 -3.83 5.77
CA ASN A 36 -13.67 -2.75 4.84
C ASN A 36 -12.71 -2.73 3.65
N ASN A 37 -13.22 -3.03 2.46
CA ASN A 37 -12.43 -3.12 1.22
C ASN A 37 -11.81 -1.78 0.77
N THR A 38 -12.22 -0.66 1.35
CA THR A 38 -11.57 0.64 1.08
C THR A 38 -10.22 0.81 1.78
N PHE A 39 -9.80 -0.15 2.61
CA PHE A 39 -8.45 -0.24 3.20
C PHE A 39 -7.45 -1.01 2.35
N ARG A 40 -7.90 -1.67 1.27
CA ARG A 40 -6.99 -2.42 0.42
C ARG A 40 -5.94 -1.51 -0.19
N ILE A 41 -4.71 -2.01 -0.30
CA ILE A 41 -3.60 -1.22 -0.82
C ILE A 41 -3.89 -0.79 -2.26
N ASP A 42 -4.48 -1.66 -3.08
CA ASP A 42 -4.84 -1.31 -4.46
C ASP A 42 -5.88 -0.17 -4.53
N TYR A 43 -6.88 -0.20 -3.64
CA TYR A 43 -7.89 0.84 -3.55
C TYR A 43 -7.29 2.18 -3.11
N VAL A 44 -6.50 2.18 -2.03
CA VAL A 44 -5.91 3.41 -1.48
C VAL A 44 -4.89 3.98 -2.46
N THR A 45 -4.07 3.14 -3.11
CA THR A 45 -3.13 3.59 -4.15
C THR A 45 -3.87 4.19 -5.35
N ALA A 46 -4.95 3.54 -5.81
CA ALA A 46 -5.80 4.07 -6.89
C ALA A 46 -6.40 5.45 -6.53
N LYS A 47 -6.80 5.63 -5.27
CA LYS A 47 -7.32 6.91 -4.77
C LYS A 47 -6.25 7.99 -4.71
N VAL A 48 -5.10 7.68 -4.12
CA VAL A 48 -3.98 8.62 -4.06
C VAL A 48 -3.57 9.05 -5.47
N LEU A 49 -3.42 8.11 -6.40
CA LEU A 49 -3.03 8.44 -7.77
C LEU A 49 -4.08 9.31 -8.48
N SER A 50 -5.36 9.03 -8.27
CA SER A 50 -6.43 9.90 -8.80
C SER A 50 -6.29 11.33 -8.26
N LEU A 51 -6.07 11.47 -6.95
CA LEU A 51 -5.94 12.79 -6.30
C LEU A 51 -4.70 13.55 -6.75
N LEU A 52 -3.58 12.86 -7.02
CA LEU A 52 -2.38 13.46 -7.61
C LEU A 52 -2.67 14.08 -8.99
N ASP A 53 -3.54 13.44 -9.78
CA ASP A 53 -3.99 13.93 -11.09
C ASP A 53 -5.08 15.03 -10.98
N GLY A 54 -5.52 15.40 -9.77
CA GLY A 54 -6.65 16.30 -9.56
C GLY A 54 -8.02 15.67 -9.85
N GLU A 55 -8.09 14.35 -9.93
CA GLU A 55 -9.33 13.58 -10.14
C GLU A 55 -9.76 12.82 -8.87
N THR A 56 -11.05 12.54 -8.73
CA THR A 56 -11.54 11.82 -7.54
C THR A 56 -11.52 10.30 -7.71
N ASN A 57 -11.76 9.77 -8.91
CA ASN A 57 -12.10 8.36 -9.15
C ASN A 57 -11.48 7.76 -10.41
N ARG A 58 -10.42 8.36 -10.98
CA ARG A 58 -9.86 7.96 -12.27
C ARG A 58 -9.66 6.45 -12.44
N HIS A 59 -9.16 5.82 -11.38
CA HIS A 59 -8.82 4.40 -11.37
C HIS A 59 -9.89 3.50 -10.72
N LEU A 60 -11.06 4.06 -10.41
CA LEU A 60 -12.17 3.36 -9.76
C LEU A 60 -13.43 3.34 -10.64
N ALA A 61 -14.08 2.18 -10.72
CA ALA A 61 -15.39 1.99 -11.36
C ALA A 61 -16.35 1.33 -10.36
N ASN A 62 -17.51 1.96 -10.11
CA ASN A 62 -18.53 1.45 -9.17
C ASN A 62 -17.97 1.12 -7.78
N GLY A 63 -17.06 1.96 -7.27
CA GLY A 63 -16.44 1.79 -5.96
C GLY A 63 -15.37 0.69 -5.90
N ARG A 64 -14.96 0.12 -7.04
CA ARG A 64 -13.92 -0.90 -7.14
C ARG A 64 -12.76 -0.43 -8.00
N VAL A 65 -11.58 -0.99 -7.77
CA VAL A 65 -10.40 -0.72 -8.60
C VAL A 65 -10.62 -1.30 -10.00
N THR A 66 -10.27 -0.52 -11.03
CA THR A 66 -10.38 -0.99 -12.42
C THR A 66 -9.35 -2.10 -12.71
N VAL A 67 -9.71 -3.04 -13.60
CA VAL A 67 -8.81 -4.13 -14.04
C VAL A 67 -7.51 -3.57 -14.64
N ALA A 68 -7.60 -2.46 -15.38
CA ALA A 68 -6.45 -1.79 -15.95
C ALA A 68 -5.46 -1.35 -14.86
N PHE A 69 -5.95 -0.70 -13.81
CA PHE A 69 -5.12 -0.27 -12.69
C PHE A 69 -4.57 -1.46 -11.89
N GLN A 70 -5.37 -2.51 -11.65
CA GLN A 70 -4.88 -3.72 -10.98
C GLN A 70 -3.69 -4.35 -11.71
N ASN A 71 -3.75 -4.44 -13.04
CA ASN A 71 -2.65 -4.96 -13.84
C ASN A 71 -1.41 -4.05 -13.80
N GLN A 72 -1.61 -2.73 -13.79
CA GLN A 72 -0.51 -1.77 -13.65
C GLN A 72 0.15 -1.88 -12.27
N LEU A 73 -0.64 -2.00 -11.21
CA LEU A 73 -0.15 -2.13 -9.85
C LEU A 73 0.63 -3.43 -9.66
N LYS A 74 0.14 -4.55 -10.21
CA LYS A 74 0.87 -5.84 -10.18
C LYS A 74 2.25 -5.72 -10.82
N LYS A 75 2.34 -5.13 -12.02
CA LYS A 75 3.62 -4.88 -12.69
C LYS A 75 4.55 -3.99 -11.86
N THR A 76 3.98 -2.98 -11.20
CA THR A 76 4.72 -2.06 -10.33
C THR A 76 5.30 -2.79 -9.13
N ILE A 77 4.50 -3.62 -8.46
CA ILE A 77 4.93 -4.44 -7.32
C ILE A 77 6.07 -5.39 -7.74
N THR A 78 5.92 -6.08 -8.87
CA THR A 78 6.96 -6.97 -9.38
C THR A 78 8.25 -6.22 -9.70
N SER A 79 8.17 -5.07 -10.39
CA SER A 79 9.33 -4.22 -10.71
C SER A 79 10.06 -3.74 -9.45
N LEU A 80 9.33 -3.23 -8.45
CA LEU A 80 9.92 -2.80 -7.17
C LEU A 80 10.49 -3.98 -6.36
N SER A 81 9.93 -5.18 -6.53
CA SER A 81 10.45 -6.38 -5.87
C SER A 81 11.73 -6.88 -6.52
N GLU A 82 11.81 -6.86 -7.85
CA GLU A 82 13.05 -7.14 -8.61
C GLU A 82 14.16 -6.14 -8.28
N ALA A 83 13.80 -4.88 -7.99
CA ALA A 83 14.71 -3.85 -7.52
C ALA A 83 15.12 -3.99 -6.03
N GLY A 84 14.56 -4.96 -5.29
CA GLY A 84 14.86 -5.17 -3.87
C GLY A 84 14.26 -4.12 -2.93
N ILE A 85 13.28 -3.33 -3.40
CA ILE A 85 12.59 -2.29 -2.61
C ILE A 85 11.40 -2.90 -1.86
N LEU A 86 10.71 -3.84 -2.49
CA LEU A 86 9.62 -4.61 -1.91
C LEU A 86 9.98 -6.10 -1.82
N ALA A 87 9.33 -6.81 -0.91
CA ALA A 87 9.20 -8.25 -1.00
C ALA A 87 7.73 -8.57 -1.32
N GLU A 88 7.49 -9.22 -2.46
CA GLU A 88 6.19 -9.84 -2.73
C GLU A 88 5.86 -10.78 -1.56
N GLN A 89 4.65 -10.68 -1.03
CA GLN A 89 4.14 -11.75 -0.17
C GLN A 89 3.75 -12.90 -1.10
N PRO A 90 4.45 -14.05 -1.09
CA PRO A 90 3.89 -15.22 -1.72
C PRO A 90 2.57 -15.55 -1.00
N PRO A 91 1.58 -16.10 -1.71
CA PRO A 91 0.24 -16.37 -1.16
C PRO A 91 0.28 -17.23 0.12
N ASP A 92 1.39 -17.91 0.40
CA ASP A 92 1.52 -18.87 1.50
C ASP A 92 2.44 -18.41 2.65
N LEU A 93 2.95 -17.16 2.66
CA LEU A 93 3.76 -16.64 3.79
C LEU A 93 2.97 -15.68 4.69
N PRO A 94 3.20 -15.75 6.02
CA PRO A 94 2.51 -14.90 6.98
C PRO A 94 2.85 -13.43 6.73
N ALA A 95 1.83 -12.58 6.82
CA ALA A 95 2.03 -11.13 6.86
C ALA A 95 2.97 -10.76 8.03
N ALA A 96 3.99 -9.97 7.75
CA ALA A 96 4.88 -9.45 8.79
C ALA A 96 4.33 -8.11 9.35
N PRO A 97 4.56 -7.75 10.62
CA PRO A 97 4.62 -8.56 11.84
C PRO A 97 3.23 -8.59 12.53
N GLY A 98 2.70 -9.79 12.75
CA GLY A 98 1.40 -9.96 13.43
C GLY A 98 0.82 -11.38 13.45
N GLY A 99 1.63 -12.43 13.30
CA GLY A 99 1.20 -13.82 13.48
C GLY A 99 0.36 -14.42 12.33
N TYR A 100 0.45 -15.74 12.18
CA TYR A 100 -0.35 -16.57 11.26
C TYR A 100 -1.65 -16.97 11.96
N GLU A 101 -2.82 -16.70 11.36
CA GLU A 101 -4.10 -17.23 11.83
C GLU A 101 -5.00 -17.69 10.68
N GLU A 102 -5.62 -18.87 10.86
CA GLU A 102 -6.58 -19.50 9.93
C GLU A 102 -7.77 -18.59 9.57
N GLY A 103 -8.05 -17.54 10.35
CA GLY A 103 -9.11 -16.56 10.05
C GLY A 103 -8.81 -15.60 8.88
N LEU A 104 -7.58 -15.60 8.35
CA LEU A 104 -7.12 -14.73 7.26
C LEU A 104 -7.07 -15.43 5.88
N LEU A 105 -7.84 -16.51 5.67
CA LEU A 105 -7.98 -17.24 4.40
C LEU A 105 -7.97 -16.34 3.15
N ILE A 106 -6.88 -16.31 2.37
CA ILE A 106 -6.68 -15.55 1.12
C ILE A 106 -8.00 -15.33 0.37
N ASP A 107 -8.39 -14.07 0.11
CA ASP A 107 -9.51 -13.79 -0.79
C ASP A 107 -9.07 -14.18 -2.21
N LEU A 108 -9.50 -15.36 -2.67
CA LEU A 108 -9.19 -15.84 -4.02
C LEU A 108 -9.93 -15.05 -5.11
N VAL A 109 -10.97 -14.27 -4.74
CA VAL A 109 -11.79 -13.50 -5.67
C VAL A 109 -11.19 -12.11 -5.88
N GLU A 110 -10.71 -11.47 -4.82
CA GLU A 110 -9.99 -10.19 -4.90
C GLU A 110 -8.85 -10.10 -3.85
N PRO A 111 -7.66 -10.65 -4.12
CA PRO A 111 -6.58 -10.71 -3.12
C PRO A 111 -6.08 -9.30 -2.76
N ASP A 112 -5.98 -9.02 -1.45
CA ASP A 112 -5.41 -7.79 -0.90
C ASP A 112 -3.88 -7.87 -0.97
N ALA A 113 -3.28 -7.22 -1.97
CA ALA A 113 -1.84 -7.22 -2.17
C ALA A 113 -1.19 -6.29 -1.14
N HIS A 114 -0.50 -6.86 -0.14
CA HIS A 114 0.16 -6.11 0.93
C HIS A 114 1.68 -6.45 0.97
N PRO A 115 2.46 -6.04 -0.05
CA PRO A 115 3.88 -6.36 -0.10
C PRO A 115 4.64 -5.72 1.07
N THR A 116 5.71 -6.39 1.51
CA THR A 116 6.53 -5.87 2.61
C THR A 116 7.53 -4.85 2.06
N VAL A 117 7.56 -3.66 2.65
CA VAL A 117 8.57 -2.65 2.33
C VAL A 117 9.92 -3.04 2.92
N LEU A 118 10.91 -3.24 2.04
CA LEU A 118 12.30 -3.52 2.43
C LEU A 118 13.08 -2.21 2.60
N ASP A 119 12.92 -1.26 1.66
CA ASP A 119 13.50 0.08 1.77
C ASP A 119 12.53 1.04 2.49
N ARG A 120 12.61 1.03 3.82
CA ARG A 120 11.76 1.86 4.68
C ARG A 120 12.07 3.35 4.56
N HIS A 121 13.32 3.71 4.24
CA HIS A 121 13.71 5.10 4.11
C HIS A 121 13.07 5.71 2.88
N LEU A 122 13.21 5.05 1.72
CA LEU A 122 12.58 5.49 0.47
C LEU A 122 11.05 5.56 0.60
N ALA A 123 10.43 4.58 1.25
CA ALA A 123 8.99 4.58 1.46
C ALA A 123 8.51 5.73 2.37
N GLN A 124 9.29 6.07 3.40
CA GLN A 124 9.04 7.23 4.25
C GLN A 124 9.14 8.53 3.45
N GLU A 125 10.19 8.71 2.65
CA GLU A 125 10.34 9.90 1.81
C GLU A 125 9.18 10.03 0.80
N CYS A 126 8.72 8.92 0.23
CA CYS A 126 7.53 8.90 -0.62
C CYS A 126 6.27 9.33 0.14
N MET A 127 6.06 8.83 1.36
CA MET A 127 4.93 9.23 2.20
C MET A 127 4.97 10.72 2.55
N GLU A 128 6.14 11.24 2.92
CA GLU A 128 6.34 12.65 3.21
C GLU A 128 6.06 13.53 1.99
N ALA A 129 6.49 13.10 0.80
CA ALA A 129 6.16 13.78 -0.46
C ALA A 129 4.65 13.79 -0.74
N LEU A 130 3.95 12.67 -0.51
CA LEU A 130 2.49 12.61 -0.66
C LEU A 130 1.77 13.56 0.31
N PHE A 131 2.30 13.73 1.54
CA PHE A 131 1.72 14.66 2.53
C PHE A 131 1.91 16.14 2.18
N GLN A 132 2.79 16.47 1.24
CA GLN A 132 2.87 17.85 0.70
C GLN A 132 1.74 18.17 -0.28
N VAL A 133 1.01 17.15 -0.78
CA VAL A 133 -0.08 17.36 -1.74
C VAL A 133 -1.39 17.61 -0.99
N LYS A 134 -1.95 18.80 -1.22
CA LYS A 134 -3.12 19.34 -0.50
C LYS A 134 -4.30 18.38 -0.41
N ASP A 135 -4.62 17.68 -1.51
CA ASP A 135 -5.80 16.82 -1.57
C ASP A 135 -5.51 15.38 -1.13
N VAL A 136 -4.25 14.95 -1.19
CA VAL A 136 -3.81 13.62 -0.74
C VAL A 136 -3.66 13.57 0.78
N TYR A 137 -3.10 14.62 1.39
CA TYR A 137 -2.90 14.71 2.83
C TYR A 137 -4.16 14.40 3.66
N PRO A 138 -5.31 15.09 3.50
CA PRO A 138 -6.49 14.83 4.32
C PRO A 138 -7.01 13.40 4.13
N TYR A 139 -6.96 12.87 2.91
CA TYR A 139 -7.39 11.51 2.61
C TYR A 139 -6.51 10.47 3.33
N LEU A 140 -5.18 10.58 3.24
CA LEU A 140 -4.28 9.65 3.92
C LEU A 140 -4.33 9.79 5.44
N MET A 141 -4.51 11.01 5.96
CA MET A 141 -4.66 11.24 7.40
C MET A 141 -5.95 10.64 7.97
N GLU A 142 -7.06 10.71 7.23
CA GLU A 142 -8.30 10.02 7.60
C GLU A 142 -8.07 8.50 7.68
N ARG A 143 -7.38 7.93 6.68
CA ARG A 143 -7.04 6.49 6.65
C ARG A 143 -6.13 6.10 7.78
N TYR A 144 -5.09 6.89 8.07
CA TYR A 144 -4.17 6.67 9.17
C TYR A 144 -4.90 6.71 10.53
N SER A 145 -5.72 7.72 10.76
CA SER A 145 -6.49 7.86 12.01
C SER A 145 -7.43 6.68 12.23
N THR A 146 -8.18 6.30 11.20
CA THR A 146 -9.12 5.16 11.26
C THR A 146 -8.37 3.84 11.46
N SER A 147 -7.19 3.68 10.84
CA SER A 147 -6.30 2.53 11.04
C SER A 147 -5.89 2.37 12.49
N GLY A 148 -5.60 3.47 13.18
CA GLY A 148 -5.19 3.44 14.59
C GLY A 148 -6.24 2.81 15.51
N GLU A 149 -7.52 3.08 15.27
CA GLU A 149 -8.63 2.48 16.02
C GLU A 149 -8.78 0.99 15.72
N ILE A 150 -8.69 0.61 14.45
CA ILE A 150 -8.74 -0.79 14.00
C ILE A 150 -7.58 -1.57 14.63
N TRP A 151 -6.36 -1.06 14.55
CA TRP A 151 -5.20 -1.70 15.16
C TRP A 151 -5.32 -1.83 16.67
N ARG A 152 -5.90 -0.83 17.35
CA ARG A 152 -6.16 -0.89 18.79
C ARG A 152 -7.14 -2.02 19.13
N ARG A 153 -8.23 -2.14 18.36
CA ARG A 153 -9.22 -3.22 18.51
C ARG A 153 -8.57 -4.59 18.27
N LEU A 154 -7.88 -4.75 17.16
CA LEU A 154 -7.20 -6.00 16.80
C LEU A 154 -6.22 -6.44 17.89
N ARG A 155 -5.38 -5.54 18.39
CA ARG A 155 -4.45 -5.86 19.50
C ARG A 155 -5.17 -6.23 20.79
N ALA A 156 -6.30 -5.61 21.10
CA ALA A 156 -7.11 -5.97 22.28
C ALA A 156 -7.75 -7.36 22.13
N GLU A 157 -7.99 -7.80 20.89
CA GLU A 157 -8.51 -9.12 20.54
C GLU A 157 -7.40 -10.19 20.42
N GLY A 158 -6.13 -9.83 20.64
CA GLY A 158 -4.99 -10.76 20.65
C GLY A 158 -4.16 -10.77 19.37
N TYR A 159 -4.45 -9.91 18.40
CA TYR A 159 -3.71 -9.86 17.13
C TYR A 159 -2.22 -9.51 17.36
N GLY A 160 -1.33 -10.38 16.87
CA GLY A 160 0.13 -10.21 16.93
C GLY A 160 0.78 -10.60 18.26
N GLN A 161 0.06 -11.31 19.16
CA GLN A 161 0.63 -11.98 20.33
C GLN A 161 1.01 -13.43 20.06
#